data_AF-A0A927CNM2-F1
#
_entry.id   AF-A0A927CNM2-F1
#
_cell.length_a   1.000
_cell.length_b   1.000
_cell.length_c   1.000
_cell.angle_alpha   90.00
_cell.angle_beta   90.00
_cell.angle_gamma   90.00
#
_symmetry.space_group_name_H-M   'P 1'
#
loop_
_entity.id
_entity.type
_entity.pdbx_description
1 polymer ?
#
loop_
_entity_poly.entity_id
_entity_poly.type
_entity_poly.pdbx_seq_one_letter_code
_entity_poly.pdbx_strand_id
1 'polypeptide(L)'
;MTLQNSDNQTESQLKVLGEISTICSLLRQNFWLRGGWAIDFLLGKVTRPHEDIDFVTWIQHREQLEQAFEEAGYERTPIKDQFRDRQSDFCKDNVEVTIGYITRANDGSLIMNGLPVWVWRADSLLPQSYMLNGISARVLNPRQLLEEKEVYEQIGRTPRPKDIESKKILHGIIERFI
;
A
#
# COMPACT_ATOMS: atom_id res chain seq x y z
N MET A 1 -19.34 -2.49 -22.11
CA MET A 1 -18.90 -3.53 -21.13
C MET A 1 -17.84 -3.02 -20.13
N THR A 2 -17.47 -1.73 -20.15
CA THR A 2 -16.27 -1.21 -19.45
C THR A 2 -16.51 -0.64 -18.05
N LEU A 3 -17.66 -0.02 -17.76
CA LEU A 3 -17.96 0.54 -16.43
C LEU A 3 -18.37 -0.55 -15.42
N GLN A 4 -19.20 -1.49 -15.85
CA GLN A 4 -19.70 -2.57 -14.98
C GLN A 4 -18.57 -3.50 -14.51
N ASN A 5 -17.53 -3.71 -15.34
CA ASN A 5 -16.35 -4.47 -14.93
C ASN A 5 -15.46 -3.70 -13.95
N SER A 6 -15.32 -2.37 -14.10
CA SER A 6 -14.52 -1.57 -13.16
C SER A 6 -15.20 -1.40 -11.81
N ASP A 7 -16.52 -1.32 -11.79
CA ASP A 7 -17.30 -1.24 -10.55
C ASP A 7 -17.21 -2.57 -9.79
N ASN A 8 -17.36 -3.71 -10.49
CA ASN A 8 -17.16 -5.04 -9.90
C ASN A 8 -15.74 -5.23 -9.34
N GLN A 9 -14.71 -4.78 -10.06
CA GLN A 9 -13.33 -4.86 -9.57
C GLN A 9 -13.13 -4.02 -8.29
N THR A 10 -13.70 -2.81 -8.27
CA THR A 10 -13.62 -1.92 -7.12
C THR A 10 -14.31 -2.53 -5.90
N GLU A 11 -15.49 -3.11 -6.07
CA GLU A 11 -16.20 -3.82 -5.00
C GLU A 11 -15.39 -5.02 -4.46
N SER A 12 -14.81 -5.84 -5.34
CA SER A 12 -13.94 -6.95 -4.93
C SER A 12 -12.73 -6.47 -4.14
N GLN A 13 -12.07 -5.40 -4.57
CA GLN A 13 -10.94 -4.82 -3.85
C GLN A 13 -11.34 -4.23 -2.50
N LEU A 14 -12.51 -3.59 -2.39
CA LEU A 14 -13.04 -3.10 -1.11
C LEU A 14 -13.31 -4.26 -0.15
N LYS A 15 -13.85 -5.39 -0.62
CA LYS A 15 -14.03 -6.60 0.20
C LYS A 15 -12.68 -7.10 0.72
N VAL A 16 -11.67 -7.22 -0.15
CA VAL A 16 -10.31 -7.64 0.23
C VAL A 16 -9.67 -6.65 1.22
N LEU A 17 -9.81 -5.34 1.01
CA LEU A 17 -9.34 -4.33 1.96
C LEU A 17 -10.00 -4.45 3.34
N GLY A 18 -11.30 -4.76 3.38
CA GLY A 18 -12.03 -5.02 4.62
C GLY A 18 -11.51 -6.25 5.36
N GLU A 19 -11.19 -7.32 4.64
CA GLU A 19 -10.57 -8.51 5.20
C GLU A 19 -9.15 -8.24 5.71
N ILE A 20 -8.30 -7.56 4.93
CA ILE A 20 -6.94 -7.15 5.34
C ILE A 20 -7.01 -6.32 6.63
N SER A 21 -7.91 -5.34 6.68
CA SER A 21 -8.15 -4.53 7.88
C SER A 21 -8.53 -5.39 9.08
N THR A 22 -9.38 -6.40 8.87
CA THR A 22 -9.83 -7.32 9.93
C THR A 22 -8.69 -8.21 10.42
N ILE A 23 -7.92 -8.80 9.51
CA ILE A 23 -6.76 -9.65 9.82
C ILE A 23 -5.74 -8.86 10.63
N CYS A 24 -5.31 -7.69 10.13
CA CYS A 24 -4.34 -6.84 10.82
C CYS A 24 -4.83 -6.40 12.20
N SER A 25 -6.13 -6.08 12.34
CA SER A 25 -6.74 -5.74 13.62
C SER A 25 -6.71 -6.91 14.61
N LEU A 26 -7.04 -8.13 14.16
CA LEU A 26 -7.00 -9.33 15.00
C LEU A 26 -5.57 -9.65 15.47
N LEU A 27 -4.58 -9.46 14.59
CA LEU A 27 -3.16 -9.61 14.92
C LEU A 27 -2.60 -8.45 15.75
N ARG A 28 -3.36 -7.36 15.94
CA ARG A 28 -2.90 -6.09 16.56
C ARG A 28 -1.68 -5.49 15.86
N GLN A 29 -1.61 -5.67 14.56
CA GLN A 29 -0.50 -5.20 13.72
C GLN A 29 -0.94 -3.97 12.94
N ASN A 30 -0.05 -2.98 12.89
CA ASN A 30 -0.28 -1.81 12.06
C ASN A 30 0.17 -2.08 10.63
N PHE A 31 -0.62 -1.61 9.67
CA PHE A 31 -0.25 -1.53 8.27
C PHE A 31 -0.55 -0.14 7.75
N TRP A 32 0.15 0.27 6.70
CA TRP A 32 -0.07 1.54 6.02
C TRP A 32 -0.31 1.28 4.55
N LEU A 33 -1.48 1.68 4.06
CA LEU A 33 -1.75 1.67 2.63
C LEU A 33 -0.76 2.59 1.92
N ARG A 34 -0.36 2.17 0.72
CA ARG A 34 0.41 2.98 -0.23
C ARG A 34 -0.31 2.98 -1.59
N GLY A 35 0.31 3.59 -2.59
CA GLY A 35 -0.22 3.56 -3.95
C GLY A 35 -1.56 4.30 -4.11
N GLY A 36 -2.41 3.79 -5.00
CA GLY A 36 -3.69 4.44 -5.35
C GLY A 36 -4.72 4.41 -4.24
N TRP A 37 -4.87 3.27 -3.55
CA TRP A 37 -5.81 3.12 -2.45
C TRP A 37 -5.51 4.06 -1.28
N ALA A 38 -4.22 4.31 -0.97
CA ALA A 38 -3.86 5.29 0.06
C ALA A 38 -4.41 6.70 -0.25
N ILE A 39 -4.38 7.11 -1.52
CA ILE A 39 -4.91 8.40 -1.97
C ILE A 39 -6.43 8.46 -1.78
N ASP A 40 -7.15 7.39 -2.12
CA ASP A 40 -8.60 7.34 -1.97
C ASP A 40 -9.05 7.36 -0.50
N PHE A 41 -8.30 6.69 0.39
CA PHE A 41 -8.50 6.79 1.83
C PHE A 41 -8.23 8.20 2.37
N LEU A 42 -7.16 8.86 1.91
CA LEU A 42 -6.89 10.26 2.26
C LEU A 42 -8.00 11.22 1.82
N LEU A 43 -8.66 10.94 0.70
CA LEU A 43 -9.75 11.73 0.15
C LEU A 43 -11.15 11.34 0.67
N GLY A 44 -11.28 10.19 1.33
CA GLY A 44 -12.55 9.64 1.78
C GLY A 44 -13.51 9.23 0.64
N LYS A 45 -13.00 9.03 -0.58
CA LYS A 45 -13.79 8.59 -1.74
C LYS A 45 -12.94 7.82 -2.75
N VAL A 46 -13.56 6.88 -3.45
CA VAL A 46 -12.92 6.21 -4.60
C VAL A 46 -12.80 7.19 -5.76
N THR A 47 -11.59 7.40 -6.29
CA THR A 47 -11.35 8.38 -7.36
C THR A 47 -11.25 7.74 -8.75
N ARG A 48 -10.84 6.48 -8.81
CA ARG A 48 -10.73 5.68 -10.04
C ARG A 48 -10.62 4.18 -9.68
N PRO A 49 -10.76 3.28 -10.66
CA PRO A 49 -10.40 1.88 -10.49
C PRO A 49 -8.89 1.73 -10.21
N HIS A 50 -8.52 0.78 -9.36
CA HIS A 50 -7.13 0.42 -9.06
C HIS A 50 -6.82 -0.99 -9.56
N GLU A 51 -5.55 -1.24 -9.90
CA GLU A 51 -5.11 -2.55 -10.41
C GLU A 51 -4.90 -3.55 -9.26
N ASP A 52 -4.40 -3.04 -8.15
CA ASP A 52 -3.82 -3.79 -7.04
C ASP A 52 -4.12 -3.12 -5.69
N ILE A 53 -3.83 -3.84 -4.60
CA ILE A 53 -3.76 -3.31 -3.24
C ILE A 53 -2.30 -3.38 -2.77
N ASP A 54 -1.71 -2.23 -2.51
CA ASP A 54 -0.36 -2.13 -1.95
C ASP A 54 -0.41 -1.61 -0.52
N PHE A 55 0.26 -2.29 0.40
CA PHE A 55 0.48 -1.79 1.75
C PHE A 55 1.83 -2.20 2.31
N VAL A 56 2.22 -1.57 3.41
CA VAL A 56 3.49 -1.83 4.08
C VAL A 56 3.29 -2.09 5.57
N THR A 57 4.13 -2.96 6.13
CA THR A 57 4.16 -3.25 7.57
C THR A 57 5.57 -3.60 8.04
N TRP A 58 5.76 -3.78 9.34
CA TRP A 58 7.04 -4.14 9.91
C TRP A 58 7.45 -5.57 9.52
N ILE A 59 8.72 -5.76 9.16
CA ILE A 59 9.26 -7.09 8.83
C ILE A 59 9.06 -8.13 9.94
N GLN A 60 9.01 -7.68 11.18
CA GLN A 60 8.79 -8.51 12.38
C GLN A 60 7.45 -9.25 12.34
N HIS A 61 6.47 -8.71 11.61
CA HIS A 61 5.12 -9.25 11.51
C HIS A 61 4.95 -10.22 10.35
N ARG A 62 5.96 -10.35 9.47
CA ARG A 62 5.88 -11.07 8.20
C ARG A 62 5.29 -12.47 8.35
N GLU A 63 5.92 -13.31 9.16
CA GLU A 63 5.54 -14.73 9.27
C GLU A 63 4.09 -14.89 9.72
N GLN A 64 3.71 -14.18 10.79
CA GLN A 64 2.35 -14.24 11.34
C GLN A 64 1.30 -13.68 10.36
N LEU A 65 1.63 -12.60 9.64
CA LEU A 65 0.72 -12.00 8.67
C LEU A 65 0.55 -12.89 7.44
N GLU A 66 1.64 -13.44 6.91
CA GLU A 66 1.60 -14.36 5.76
C GLU A 66 0.79 -15.61 6.09
N GLN A 67 0.98 -16.20 7.27
CA GLN A 67 0.19 -17.34 7.73
C GLN A 67 -1.30 -16.99 7.83
N ALA A 68 -1.64 -15.84 8.42
CA ALA A 68 -3.03 -15.41 8.54
C ALA A 68 -3.68 -15.16 7.17
N PHE A 69 -2.92 -14.68 6.19
CA PHE A 69 -3.39 -14.52 4.81
C PHE A 69 -3.65 -15.89 4.17
N GLU A 70 -2.73 -16.85 4.29
CA GLU A 70 -2.93 -18.22 3.80
C GLU A 70 -4.16 -18.89 4.43
N GLU A 71 -4.32 -18.78 5.75
CA GLU A 71 -5.48 -19.32 6.48
C GLU A 71 -6.80 -18.64 6.06
N ALA A 72 -6.74 -17.37 5.65
CA ALA A 72 -7.86 -16.64 5.09
C ALA A 72 -8.10 -16.91 3.59
N GLY A 73 -7.36 -17.84 2.98
CA GLY A 73 -7.53 -18.28 1.59
C GLY A 73 -6.85 -17.39 0.56
N TYR A 74 -5.83 -16.62 0.95
CA TYR A 74 -4.98 -15.89 0.00
C TYR A 74 -3.91 -16.83 -0.55
N GLU A 75 -3.71 -16.81 -1.86
CA GLU A 75 -2.70 -17.62 -2.54
C GLU A 75 -1.41 -16.81 -2.69
N ARG A 76 -0.26 -17.37 -2.28
CA ARG A 76 1.04 -16.72 -2.53
C ARG A 76 1.37 -16.67 -4.01
N THR A 77 1.82 -15.51 -4.45
CA THR A 77 2.36 -15.29 -5.79
C THR A 77 3.90 -15.30 -5.73
N PRO A 78 4.59 -15.99 -6.65
CA PRO A 78 6.05 -15.99 -6.70
C PRO A 78 6.62 -14.57 -6.92
N ILE A 79 7.56 -14.17 -6.08
CA ILE A 79 8.30 -12.91 -6.21
C ILE A 79 9.64 -13.12 -6.91
N LYS A 80 10.12 -12.11 -7.64
CA LYS A 80 11.48 -12.14 -8.22
C LYS A 80 12.51 -12.09 -7.09
N ASP A 81 13.67 -12.73 -7.30
CA ASP A 81 14.74 -12.79 -6.28
C ASP A 81 15.19 -11.42 -5.77
N GLN A 82 15.16 -10.38 -6.61
CA GLN A 82 15.48 -9.01 -6.19
C GLN A 82 14.51 -8.42 -5.16
N PHE A 83 13.33 -9.01 -4.97
CA PHE A 83 12.34 -8.61 -3.97
C PHE A 83 12.29 -9.57 -2.78
N ARG A 84 13.14 -10.61 -2.78
CA ARG A 84 13.26 -11.56 -1.68
C ARG A 84 13.53 -10.80 -0.39
N ASP A 85 12.76 -11.17 0.64
CA ASP A 85 12.77 -10.54 1.97
C ASP A 85 12.29 -9.08 2.02
N ARG A 86 11.92 -8.48 0.88
CA ARG A 86 11.42 -7.09 0.82
C ARG A 86 9.92 -7.03 0.73
N GLN A 87 9.30 -8.02 0.11
CA GLN A 87 7.86 -8.07 -0.07
C GLN A 87 7.31 -9.50 -0.05
N SER A 88 6.00 -9.60 0.05
CA SER A 88 5.22 -10.81 -0.24
C SER A 88 4.03 -10.44 -1.10
N ASP A 89 3.79 -11.23 -2.14
CA ASP A 89 2.69 -11.00 -3.07
C ASP A 89 1.65 -12.10 -2.89
N PHE A 90 0.38 -11.71 -2.90
CA PHE A 90 -0.77 -12.59 -2.74
C PHE A 90 -1.84 -12.29 -3.79
N CYS A 91 -2.67 -13.28 -4.06
CA CYS A 91 -3.89 -13.12 -4.84
C CYS A 91 -5.08 -13.70 -4.08
N LYS A 92 -6.22 -13.02 -4.12
CA LYS A 92 -7.51 -13.55 -3.65
C LYS A 92 -8.63 -13.03 -4.53
N ASP A 93 -9.48 -13.93 -5.04
CA ASP A 93 -10.62 -13.56 -5.90
C ASP A 93 -10.22 -12.64 -7.11
N ASN A 94 -9.04 -12.88 -7.70
CA ASN A 94 -8.41 -12.05 -8.75
C ASN A 94 -7.98 -10.63 -8.30
N VAL A 95 -7.87 -10.39 -7.00
CA VAL A 95 -7.31 -9.17 -6.43
C VAL A 95 -5.87 -9.44 -6.03
N GLU A 96 -4.95 -8.72 -6.69
CA GLU A 96 -3.53 -8.72 -6.34
C GLU A 96 -3.27 -7.86 -5.10
N VAL A 97 -2.48 -8.40 -4.17
CA VAL A 97 -2.10 -7.74 -2.93
C VAL A 97 -0.59 -7.82 -2.76
N THR A 98 0.06 -6.67 -2.62
CA THR A 98 1.50 -6.57 -2.35
C THR A 98 1.74 -6.04 -0.94
N ILE A 99 2.50 -6.81 -0.16
CA ILE A 99 2.93 -6.44 1.19
C ILE A 99 4.40 -6.06 1.13
N GLY A 100 4.74 -4.79 1.27
CA GLY A 100 6.13 -4.35 1.45
C GLY A 100 6.54 -4.35 2.92
N TYR A 101 7.76 -4.81 3.22
CA TYR A 101 8.28 -4.80 4.58
C TYR A 101 9.22 -3.64 4.82
N ILE A 102 9.05 -2.99 5.97
CA ILE A 102 9.93 -1.94 6.47
C ILE A 102 10.67 -2.39 7.72
N THR A 103 11.86 -1.82 7.90
CA THR A 103 12.67 -2.02 9.11
C THR A 103 13.33 -0.70 9.52
N ARG A 104 13.81 -0.64 10.77
CA ARG A 104 14.66 0.46 11.23
C ARG A 104 16.12 0.05 11.06
N ALA A 105 16.89 0.89 10.38
CA ALA A 105 18.34 0.71 10.32
C ALA A 105 18.98 1.09 11.68
N ASN A 106 20.28 0.80 11.81
CA ASN A 106 21.02 1.04 13.07
C ASN A 106 21.08 2.52 13.46
N ASP A 107 20.99 3.44 12.50
CA ASP A 107 20.94 4.89 12.71
C ASP A 107 19.53 5.41 13.04
N GLY A 108 18.54 4.50 13.15
CA GLY A 108 17.15 4.81 13.44
C GLY A 108 16.32 5.18 12.20
N SER A 109 16.94 5.31 11.02
CA SER A 109 16.23 5.61 9.78
C SER A 109 15.26 4.48 9.41
N LEU A 110 14.15 4.85 8.78
CA LEU A 110 13.20 3.89 8.25
C LEU A 110 13.61 3.52 6.83
N ILE A 111 13.75 2.23 6.54
CA ILE A 111 14.16 1.74 5.22
C ILE A 111 13.21 0.64 4.74
N MET A 112 13.17 0.43 3.43
CA MET A 112 12.64 -0.82 2.89
C MET A 112 13.53 -1.98 3.36
N ASN A 113 12.92 -3.06 3.83
CA ASN A 113 13.65 -4.20 4.39
C ASN A 113 14.67 -4.74 3.36
N GLY A 114 15.90 -4.97 3.80
CA GLY A 114 16.97 -5.48 2.94
C GLY A 114 17.40 -4.52 1.80
N LEU A 115 17.04 -3.23 1.83
CA LEU A 115 17.52 -2.23 0.88
C LEU A 115 17.89 -0.89 1.57
N PRO A 116 19.08 -0.79 2.19
CA PRO A 116 19.50 0.40 2.96
C PRO A 116 19.55 1.70 2.16
N VAL A 117 19.72 1.63 0.85
CA VAL A 117 19.71 2.81 -0.03
C VAL A 117 18.31 3.41 -0.22
N TRP A 118 17.26 2.66 0.12
CA TRP A 118 15.88 3.12 0.03
C TRP A 118 15.36 3.59 1.39
N VAL A 119 15.82 4.79 1.76
CA VAL A 119 15.45 5.46 3.00
C VAL A 119 14.12 6.20 2.82
N TRP A 120 13.20 6.01 3.76
CA TRP A 120 11.94 6.73 3.83
C TRP A 120 12.05 7.93 4.76
N ARG A 121 11.14 8.88 4.58
CA ARG A 121 11.01 10.02 5.49
C ARG A 121 10.73 9.54 6.92
N ALA A 122 11.25 10.27 7.90
CA ALA A 122 11.00 9.97 9.32
C ALA A 122 9.50 10.07 9.69
N ASP A 123 8.75 10.91 8.98
CA ASP A 123 7.31 11.13 9.13
C ASP A 123 6.46 10.32 8.13
N SER A 124 7.05 9.31 7.47
CA SER A 124 6.39 8.52 6.41
C SER A 124 5.17 7.73 6.88
N LEU A 125 5.13 7.30 8.14
CA LEU A 125 4.06 6.48 8.71
C LEU A 125 3.08 7.36 9.49
N LEU A 126 1.90 7.65 8.93
CA LEU A 126 0.90 8.42 9.66
C LEU A 126 0.31 7.57 10.82
N PRO A 127 0.19 8.14 12.04
CA PRO A 127 -0.39 7.42 13.16
C PRO A 127 -1.92 7.32 13.09
N GLN A 128 -2.58 8.27 12.43
CA GLN A 128 -4.04 8.30 12.30
C GLN A 128 -4.56 7.28 11.27
N SER A 129 -5.77 6.78 11.53
CA SER A 129 -6.53 5.97 10.57
C SER A 129 -7.49 6.84 9.76
N TYR A 130 -7.75 6.42 8.54
CA TYR A 130 -8.69 7.00 7.60
C TYR A 130 -9.80 5.99 7.33
N MET A 131 -11.01 6.48 7.02
CA MET A 131 -12.16 5.64 6.71
C MET A 131 -12.59 5.78 5.25
N LEU A 132 -12.84 4.65 4.60
CA LEU A 132 -13.45 4.58 3.28
C LEU A 132 -14.39 3.38 3.24
N ASN A 133 -15.66 3.60 2.87
CA ASN A 133 -16.68 2.55 2.76
C ASN A 133 -16.78 1.63 4.01
N GLY A 134 -16.63 2.21 5.21
CA GLY A 134 -16.67 1.47 6.48
C GLY A 134 -15.36 0.74 6.85
N ILE A 135 -14.33 0.79 6.00
CA ILE A 135 -13.03 0.18 6.22
C ILE A 135 -12.10 1.21 6.86
N SER A 136 -11.37 0.82 7.90
CA SER A 136 -10.41 1.67 8.61
C SER A 136 -8.98 1.24 8.27
N ALA A 137 -8.15 2.15 7.79
CA ALA A 137 -6.75 1.86 7.50
C ALA A 137 -5.86 3.07 7.80
N ARG A 138 -4.60 2.83 8.19
CA ARG A 138 -3.59 3.89 8.13
C ARG A 138 -3.04 3.98 6.72
N VAL A 139 -2.45 5.12 6.40
CA VAL A 139 -1.90 5.41 5.07
C VAL A 139 -0.51 6.01 5.22
N LEU A 140 0.35 5.84 4.21
CA LEU A 140 1.60 6.60 4.17
C LEU A 140 1.33 8.10 4.08
N ASN A 141 2.26 8.87 4.61
CA ASN A 141 2.26 10.32 4.50
C ASN A 141 2.18 10.74 3.02
N PRO A 142 1.29 11.68 2.64
CA PRO A 142 1.19 12.18 1.26
C PRO A 142 2.53 12.58 0.65
N ARG A 143 3.46 13.13 1.46
CA ARG A 143 4.81 13.47 1.00
C ARG A 143 5.63 12.23 0.65
N GLN A 144 5.54 11.16 1.44
CA GLN A 144 6.18 9.87 1.12
C GLN A 144 5.57 9.25 -0.15
N LEU A 145 4.25 9.28 -0.29
CA LEU A 145 3.56 8.77 -1.50
C LEU A 145 4.00 9.50 -2.76
N LEU A 146 4.23 10.81 -2.67
CA LEU A 146 4.73 11.63 -3.77
C LEU A 146 6.19 11.26 -4.11
N GLU A 147 7.07 11.23 -3.11
CA GLU A 147 8.49 10.89 -3.29
C GLU A 147 8.66 9.50 -3.94
N GLU A 148 7.89 8.49 -3.53
CA GLU A 148 7.96 7.17 -4.17
C GLU A 148 7.65 7.22 -5.67
N LYS A 149 6.70 8.06 -6.10
CA LYS A 149 6.37 8.22 -7.51
C LYS A 149 7.47 8.93 -8.28
N GLU A 150 8.09 9.94 -7.69
CA GLU A 150 9.19 10.70 -8.30
C GLU A 150 10.45 9.84 -8.44
N VAL A 151 10.80 9.06 -7.42
CA VAL A 151 11.98 8.17 -7.47
C VAL A 151 11.79 7.08 -8.52
N TYR A 152 10.59 6.52 -8.69
CA TYR A 152 10.33 5.55 -9.76
C TYR A 152 10.59 6.11 -11.16
N GLU A 153 10.26 7.38 -11.40
CA GLU A 153 10.55 8.05 -12.67
C GLU A 153 12.07 8.24 -12.86
N GLN A 154 12.80 8.60 -11.79
CA GLN A 154 14.25 8.81 -11.83
C GLN A 154 15.05 7.53 -12.12
N ILE A 155 14.58 6.36 -11.65
CA ILE A 155 15.22 5.07 -11.92
C ILE A 155 14.79 4.45 -13.26
N GLY A 156 14.14 5.22 -14.13
CA GLY A 156 13.83 4.82 -15.51
C GLY A 156 12.54 4.03 -15.67
N ARG A 157 11.64 4.00 -14.66
CA ARG A 157 10.30 3.45 -14.85
C ARG A 157 9.49 4.41 -15.71
N THR A 158 8.92 3.91 -16.80
CA THR A 158 8.08 4.72 -17.70
C THR A 158 6.91 5.32 -16.91
N PRO A 159 6.77 6.66 -16.84
CA PRO A 159 5.64 7.31 -16.20
C PRO A 159 4.33 6.85 -16.86
N ARG A 160 3.36 6.40 -16.06
CA ARG A 160 2.03 6.05 -16.56
C ARG A 160 1.11 7.26 -16.45
N PRO A 161 0.11 7.43 -17.34
CA PRO A 161 -0.83 8.55 -17.24
C PRO A 161 -1.48 8.71 -15.85
N LYS A 162 -1.79 7.60 -15.17
CA LYS A 162 -2.34 7.61 -13.80
C LYS A 162 -1.38 8.16 -12.73
N ASP A 163 -0.07 8.09 -12.97
CA ASP A 163 0.93 8.62 -12.04
C ASP A 163 0.97 10.16 -12.08
N ILE A 164 0.73 10.78 -13.25
CA ILE A 164 0.60 12.24 -13.37
C ILE A 164 -0.59 12.75 -12.54
N GLU A 165 -1.75 12.11 -12.68
CA GLU A 165 -2.96 12.51 -11.94
C GLU A 165 -2.79 12.30 -10.44
N SER A 166 -2.20 11.17 -10.04
CA SER A 166 -1.90 10.89 -8.63
C SER A 166 -0.96 11.95 -8.03
N LYS A 167 0.07 12.39 -8.76
CA LYS A 167 0.98 13.46 -8.31
C LYS A 167 0.24 14.78 -8.10
N LYS A 168 -0.65 15.18 -9.03
CA LYS A 168 -1.47 16.40 -8.88
C LYS A 168 -2.36 16.33 -7.63
N ILE A 169 -3.03 15.20 -7.41
CA ILE A 169 -3.86 14.98 -6.22
C ILE A 169 -3.00 15.07 -4.95
N LEU A 170 -1.84 14.41 -4.93
CA LEU A 170 -0.94 14.44 -3.78
C LEU A 170 -0.44 15.85 -3.47
N HIS A 171 -0.07 16.65 -4.47
CA HIS A 171 0.26 18.07 -4.26
C HIS A 171 -0.90 18.82 -3.60
N GLY A 172 -2.11 18.70 -4.14
CA GLY A 172 -3.29 19.36 -3.56
C GLY A 172 -3.70 18.82 -2.17
N ILE A 173 -3.35 17.59 -1.83
CA ILE A 173 -3.49 17.08 -0.45
C ILE A 173 -2.45 17.74 0.45
N ILE A 174 -1.17 17.74 0.04
CA ILE A 174 -0.05 18.30 0.83
C ILE A 174 -0.26 19.78 1.12
N GLU A 175 -0.76 20.57 0.16
CA GLU A 175 -1.08 21.99 0.35
C GLU A 175 -2.15 22.23 1.42
N ARG A 176 -3.01 21.25 1.71
CA ARG A 176 -4.04 21.32 2.76
C ARG A 176 -3.56 20.81 4.12
N PHE A 177 -2.38 20.19 4.18
CA PHE A 177 -1.71 19.76 5.43
C PHE A 177 -0.75 20.82 5.99
N ILE A 178 -0.54 21.93 5.27
CA ILE A 178 0.22 23.12 5.70
C ILE A 178 -0.77 24.15 6.24
#